data_AF-A0A9D7LHK5-F1
#
_entry.id   AF-A0A9D7LHK5-F1
#
_cell.length_a   1.000
_cell.length_b   1.000
_cell.length_c   1.000
_cell.angle_alpha   90.00
_cell.angle_beta   90.00
_cell.angle_gamma   90.00
#
_symmetry.space_group_name_H-M   'P 1'
#
loop_
_entity.id
_entity.type
_entity.pdbx_description
1 polymer ?
#
loop_
_entity_poly.entity_id
_entity_poly.type
_entity_poly.pdbx_seq_one_letter_code
_entity_poly.pdbx_strand_id
1 'polypeptide(L)' 'MRTTVRLDPEVAAAAERLRRERNIGLGEAVNELARAGLARKEGATRFRQRTANVGLKVDVTNIAETLELLDHYDAEDAR' A
#
# COMPACT_ATOMS: atom_id res chain seq x y z
N MET A 1 26.98 7.38 18.19
CA MET A 1 26.34 8.16 19.26
C MET A 1 25.89 7.20 20.36
N ARG A 2 25.99 7.58 21.65
CA ARG A 2 25.50 6.75 22.76
C ARG A 2 24.23 7.36 23.32
N THR A 3 23.13 6.61 23.24
CA THR A 3 21.81 7.02 23.69
C THR A 3 21.21 5.90 24.52
N THR A 4 20.52 6.25 25.60
CA THR A 4 19.75 5.31 26.41
C THR A 4 18.34 5.24 25.85
N VAL A 5 17.89 4.05 25.48
CA VAL A 5 16.54 3.80 24.93
C VAL A 5 15.85 2.70 25.73
N ARG A 6 14.53 2.79 25.87
CA ARG A 6 13.72 1.71 26.44
C ARG A 6 13.33 0.75 25.31
N LEU A 7 13.43 -0.55 25.57
CA LEU A 7 13.04 -1.59 24.62
C LEU A 7 11.81 -2.31 25.17
N ASP A 8 10.80 -2.45 24.33
CA ASP A 8 9.67 -3.33 24.64
C ASP A 8 10.13 -4.80 24.66
N PRO A 9 9.41 -5.68 25.38
CA PRO A 9 9.82 -7.07 25.56
C PRO A 9 10.06 -7.81 24.23
N GLU A 10 9.24 -7.53 23.21
CA GLU A 10 9.37 -8.12 21.88
C GLU A 10 10.66 -7.68 21.16
N VAL A 11 11.05 -6.42 21.33
CA VAL A 11 12.27 -5.85 20.72
C VAL A 11 13.51 -6.44 21.41
N ALA A 12 13.46 -6.58 22.74
CA ALA A 12 14.53 -7.23 23.49
C ALA A 12 14.72 -8.70 23.08
N ALA A 13 13.63 -9.44 22.89
CA ALA A 13 13.67 -10.83 22.42
C ALA A 13 14.24 -10.94 20.99
N ALA A 14 13.84 -10.04 20.08
CA ALA A 14 14.38 -9.98 18.73
C ALA A 14 15.88 -9.66 18.71
N ALA A 15 16.32 -8.72 19.55
CA ALA A 15 17.73 -8.39 19.68
C ALA A 15 18.54 -9.57 20.22
N GLU A 16 18.04 -10.27 21.24
CA GLU A 16 18.72 -11.44 21.83
C GLU A 16 18.84 -12.60 20.83
N ARG A 17 17.81 -12.84 20.03
CA ARG A 17 17.88 -13.83 18.93
C ARG A 17 19.01 -13.47 17.96
N LEU A 18 19.07 -12.22 17.52
CA LEU A 18 20.09 -11.75 16.58
C LEU A 18 21.52 -11.86 17.16
N ARG A 19 21.67 -11.59 18.47
CA ARG A 19 22.94 -11.77 19.17
C ARG A 19 23.42 -13.22 19.14
N ARG A 20 22.52 -14.19 19.32
CA ARG A 20 22.87 -15.62 19.28
C ARG A 20 23.21 -16.10 17.89
N GLU A 21 22.46 -15.65 16.89
CA GLU A 21 22.66 -16.03 15.49
C GLU A 21 23.98 -15.48 14.93
N ARG A 22 24.34 -14.24 15.31
CA ARG A 22 25.46 -13.50 14.70
C ARG A 22 26.65 -13.26 15.61
N ASN A 23 26.56 -13.66 16.88
CA ASN A 23 27.59 -13.45 17.91
C ASN A 23 27.98 -11.96 18.06
N ILE A 24 26.99 -11.07 18.08
CA ILE A 24 27.19 -9.62 18.18
C ILE A 24 26.75 -9.04 19.53
N GLY A 25 27.19 -7.81 19.82
CA GLY A 25 26.80 -7.07 21.02
C GLY A 25 25.34 -6.56 20.98
N LEU A 26 24.76 -6.24 22.14
CA LEU A 26 23.37 -5.75 22.22
C LEU A 26 23.17 -4.45 21.43
N GLY A 27 24.06 -3.47 21.59
CA GLY A 27 23.96 -2.20 20.85
C GLY A 27 24.09 -2.38 19.34
N GLU A 28 24.86 -3.38 18.90
CA GLU A 28 25.00 -3.72 17.49
C GLU A 28 23.75 -4.37 16.94
N ALA A 29 23.18 -5.33 17.67
CA ALA A 29 21.92 -5.97 17.32
C ALA A 29 20.76 -4.96 17.22
N VAL A 30 20.64 -4.04 18.18
CA VAL A 30 19.62 -2.98 18.16
C VAL A 30 19.81 -2.05 16.96
N ASN A 31 21.04 -1.65 16.64
CA ASN A 31 21.31 -0.81 15.48
C ASN A 31 21.00 -1.54 14.16
N GLU A 32 21.22 -2.84 14.08
CA GLU A 32 20.87 -3.62 12.90
C GLU A 32 19.35 -3.69 12.70
N LEU A 33 18.59 -4.00 13.77
CA LEU A 33 17.13 -3.98 13.74
C LEU A 33 16.59 -2.60 13.32
N ALA A 34 17.16 -1.53 13.87
CA ALA A 34 16.79 -0.16 13.49
C ALA A 34 17.06 0.12 12.00
N ARG A 35 18.25 -0.27 11.49
CA ARG A 35 18.58 -0.12 10.06
C ARG A 35 17.64 -0.91 9.15
N ALA A 36 17.29 -2.14 9.53
CA ALA A 36 16.33 -2.95 8.79
C ALA A 36 14.95 -2.28 8.73
N GLY A 37 14.50 -1.68 9.84
CA GLY A 37 13.27 -0.90 9.90
C GLY A 37 13.30 0.36 9.01
N LEU A 38 14.43 1.08 8.99
CA LEU A 38 14.60 2.26 8.13
C LEU A 38 14.63 1.89 6.63
N ALA A 39 15.24 0.76 6.28
CA ALA A 39 15.28 0.25 4.91
C ALA A 39 13.90 -0.26 4.45
N ARG A 40 13.07 -0.75 5.38
CA ARG A 40 11.68 -1.13 5.15
C ARG A 40 10.75 0.09 5.06
N LYS A 41 11.17 1.12 4.33
CA LYS A 41 10.23 2.07 3.76
C LYS A 41 9.61 1.36 2.56
N GLU A 42 8.52 0.64 2.80
CA GLU A 42 7.68 0.14 1.71
C GLU A 42 7.30 1.37 0.89
N GLY A 43 7.98 1.55 -0.25
CA GLY A 43 7.57 2.56 -1.21
C GLY A 43 6.12 2.22 -1.56
N ALA A 44 5.19 3.09 -1.16
CA ALA A 44 3.79 2.91 -1.50
C ALA A 44 3.73 2.53 -2.97
N THR A 45 3.19 1.34 -3.26
CA THR A 45 3.18 0.84 -4.63
C THR A 45 2.45 1.88 -5.47
N ARG A 46 3.15 2.48 -6.43
CA ARG A 46 2.57 3.58 -7.22
C ARG A 46 1.29 3.06 -7.85
N PHE A 47 0.18 3.76 -7.61
CA PHE A 47 -1.09 3.42 -8.22
C PHE A 47 -0.91 3.39 -9.75
N ARG A 48 -1.34 2.28 -10.36
CA ARG A 48 -1.44 2.12 -11.80
C ARG A 48 -2.90 1.85 -12.12
N GLN A 49 -3.55 2.80 -12.77
CA GLN A 49 -4.92 2.62 -13.26
C GLN A 49 -4.95 1.43 -14.21
N ARG A 50 -5.81 0.46 -13.91
CA ARG A 50 -6.09 -0.66 -14.81
C ARG A 50 -7.26 -0.24 -15.68
N THR A 51 -7.04 -0.15 -16.98
CA THR A 51 -8.09 0.07 -17.97
C THR A 51 -8.39 -1.25 -18.68
N ALA A 52 -9.64 -1.45 -19.07
CA ALA A 52 -10.08 -2.60 -19.86
C ALA A 52 -11.13 -2.13 -20.86
N ASN A 53 -11.20 -2.79 -22.02
CA ASN A 53 -12.27 -2.58 -22.99
C ASN A 53 -13.56 -3.19 -22.43
N VAL A 54 -14.57 -2.34 -22.21
CA VAL A 54 -15.89 -2.76 -21.68
C VAL A 54 -16.95 -2.97 -22.78
N GLY A 55 -16.57 -2.85 -24.07
CA GLY A 55 -17.48 -3.09 -25.19
C GLY A 55 -18.57 -2.01 -25.32
N LEU A 56 -18.18 -0.74 -25.23
CA LEU A 56 -19.07 0.41 -25.38
C LEU A 56 -19.85 0.34 -26.71
N LYS A 57 -21.17 0.44 -26.63
CA LYS A 57 -22.10 0.46 -27.78
C LYS A 57 -22.53 1.87 -28.18
N VAL A 58 -22.34 2.83 -27.28
CA VAL A 58 -22.68 4.24 -27.43
C VAL A 58 -21.46 5.06 -27.05
N ASP A 59 -21.27 6.23 -27.68
CA ASP A 59 -20.19 7.13 -27.31
C ASP A 59 -20.47 7.72 -25.93
N VAL A 60 -19.56 7.51 -24.99
CA VAL A 60 -19.61 8.01 -23.60
C VAL A 60 -18.60 9.13 -23.36
N THR A 61 -17.96 9.62 -24.42
CA THR A 61 -17.11 10.82 -24.38
C THR A 61 -17.98 12.07 -24.28
N ASN A 62 -19.16 12.04 -24.90
CA ASN A 62 -20.19 13.08 -24.80
C ASN A 62 -21.29 12.69 -23.82
N ILE A 63 -21.07 12.97 -22.54
CA ILE A 63 -21.97 12.54 -21.45
C ILE A 63 -23.40 13.08 -21.62
N ALA A 64 -23.57 14.31 -22.13
CA ALA A 64 -24.89 14.93 -22.26
C ALA A 64 -25.78 14.15 -23.22
N GLU A 65 -25.26 13.85 -24.41
CA GLU A 65 -25.98 13.11 -25.45
C GLU A 65 -26.27 11.65 -25.01
N THR A 66 -25.34 11.01 -24.29
CA THR A 66 -25.59 9.66 -23.75
C THR A 66 -26.72 9.66 -22.72
N LEU A 67 -26.80 10.67 -21.86
CA LEU A 67 -27.84 10.76 -20.83
C LEU A 67 -29.22 11.02 -21.45
N GLU A 68 -29.30 11.91 -22.45
CA GLU A 68 -30.56 12.14 -23.20
C GLU A 68 -31.05 10.86 -23.91
N LEU A 69 -30.13 10.06 -24.45
CA LEU A 69 -30.47 8.77 -25.04
C LEU A 69 -31.04 7.79 -23.99
N LEU A 70 -30.47 7.74 -22.79
CA LEU A 70 -30.97 6.91 -21.70
C LEU A 70 -32.38 7.32 -21.25
N ASP A 71 -32.61 8.63 -21.09
CA ASP A 71 -33.94 9.16 -20.73
C ASP A 71 -34.99 8.79 -21.79
N HIS A 72 -34.61 8.73 -23.06
CA HIS A 72 -35.51 8.28 -24.12
C HIS A 72 -35.87 6.79 -24.00
N TYR A 73 -34.89 5.92 -23.78
CA TYR A 73 -35.12 4.48 -23.57
C TYR A 73 -36.00 4.22 -22.34
N ASP A 74 -35.75 4.90 -21.22
CA ASP A 74 -36.56 4.75 -20.00
C ASP A 74 -38.02 5.19 -20.23
N ALA A 75 -38.24 6.22 -21.05
CA ALA A 75 -39.58 6.69 -21.42
C ALA A 75 -40.30 5.77 -22.42
N GLU A 76 -39.56 5.04 -23.26
CA GLU A 76 -40.10 4.04 -24.20
C GLU A 76 -40.46 2.73 -23.49
N ASP A 77 -39.63 2.25 -22.56
CA ASP A 77 -39.91 1.03 -21.76
C ASP A 77 -41.09 1.21 -20.78
N ALA A 78 -41.43 2.45 -20.41
CA ALA A 78 -42.55 2.77 -19.53
C ALA A 78 -43.92 2.83 -20.24
N ARG A 79 -43.99 2.64 -21.56
CA ARG A 79 -45.23 2.65 -22.37
C ARG A 79 -45.73 1.25 -22.70
#